data_AF-Q54RK8-F1
#
_entry.id   AF-Q54RK8-F1
#
_cell.length_a   1.000
_cell.length_b   1.000
_cell.length_c   1.000
_cell.angle_alpha   90.00
_cell.angle_beta   90.00
_cell.angle_gamma   90.00
#
_symmetry.space_group_name_H-M   'P 1'
#
loop_
_entity.id
_entity.type
_entity.pdbx_description
1 polymer ?
#
loop_
_entity_poly.entity_id
_entity_poly.type
_entity_poly.pdbx_seq_one_letter_code
_entity_poly.pdbx_strand_id
1 'polypeptide(L)'
;MDNLLYYKYDNKCETHKEHDIKLICSTCKVVVCVECIVSEHTGHKLDKIDAENCKAFFEEFKNNHFHNLEKQVDVNKYLLIQSYNLFKSLEDKHTENVNTITEEFKELSKQLSTIESDKIKQLTSIYGENKDIKENVSNTIKDNLKNINLIRNKYKNTINQINIDQIINNNSYTNSYQHIEILKHCCQSQVLTNENVLKDLMNQYKNVTIVNNSEQVKSSAKEIFEIRDSLSNSNIAFDDSFSISNVKDPIRYTGKYPHSGGVKYFIYTDDCVVPKGTTHVAIAPSVKTIKIGSIPTSVEYLALLDGFNVPLTEGMLPKTIEYLFIGAIKKPILKGSIPDGIRYVYLLDGFNQAISELPPSIKQLLLFDTPLTNFGSYAGPIFKSPKYKQQLTCPGVVDWNGNGWEFKAEF
;
A
#
# COMPACT_ATOMS: atom_id res chain seq x y z
N MET A 1 12.54 -34.54 -54.92
CA MET A 1 12.93 -35.45 -53.82
C MET A 1 14.00 -34.73 -53.04
N ASP A 2 14.08 -34.88 -51.72
CA ASP A 2 15.00 -34.17 -50.80
C ASP A 2 14.50 -32.83 -50.26
N ASN A 3 13.80 -32.90 -49.12
CA ASN A 3 13.88 -31.89 -48.06
C ASN A 3 14.90 -32.41 -47.03
N LEU A 4 16.19 -32.41 -47.38
CA LEU A 4 17.26 -32.53 -46.40
C LEU A 4 17.44 -31.16 -45.76
N LEU A 5 16.70 -30.95 -44.67
CA LEU A 5 16.95 -29.87 -43.72
C LEU A 5 18.45 -29.82 -43.42
N TYR A 6 19.06 -28.66 -43.66
CA TYR A 6 20.44 -28.36 -43.32
C TYR A 6 20.57 -28.34 -41.79
N TYR A 7 20.63 -29.51 -41.16
CA TYR A 7 20.85 -29.62 -39.72
C TYR A 7 22.27 -29.14 -39.44
N LYS A 8 22.36 -27.94 -38.86
CA LYS A 8 23.60 -27.43 -38.27
C LYS A 8 23.96 -28.35 -37.10
N TYR A 9 25.03 -29.12 -37.23
CA TYR A 9 25.50 -30.00 -36.16
C TYR A 9 25.86 -29.15 -34.92
N ASP A 10 25.33 -29.53 -33.76
CA ASP A 10 25.75 -28.97 -32.48
C ASP A 10 26.95 -29.76 -31.97
N ASN A 11 28.13 -29.15 -32.08
CA ASN A 11 29.39 -29.71 -31.63
C ASN A 11 29.97 -28.92 -30.44
N LYS A 12 29.17 -28.03 -29.83
CA LYS A 12 29.62 -27.24 -28.68
C LYS A 12 29.64 -28.08 -27.41
N CYS A 13 30.56 -27.74 -26.52
CA CYS A 13 30.62 -28.35 -25.20
C CYS A 13 29.47 -27.85 -24.32
N GLU A 14 28.80 -28.77 -23.62
CA GLU A 14 27.70 -28.45 -22.70
C GLU A 14 28.12 -27.45 -21.61
N THR A 15 29.31 -27.63 -21.04
CA THR A 15 29.88 -26.75 -20.01
C THR A 15 30.51 -25.49 -20.61
N HIS A 16 31.17 -25.60 -21.76
CA HIS A 16 31.93 -24.51 -22.40
C HIS A 16 31.36 -24.18 -23.78
N LYS A 17 30.21 -23.51 -23.82
CA LYS A 17 29.38 -23.30 -25.03
C LYS A 17 30.09 -22.64 -26.22
N GLU A 18 31.20 -21.94 -25.99
CA GLU A 18 32.01 -21.32 -27.06
C GLU A 18 32.95 -22.31 -27.75
N HIS A 19 33.34 -23.38 -27.07
CA HIS A 19 34.36 -24.32 -27.54
C HIS A 19 33.74 -25.57 -28.14
N ASP A 20 34.23 -25.95 -29.31
CA ASP A 20 33.86 -27.20 -29.96
C ASP A 20 34.48 -28.39 -29.20
N ILE A 21 33.73 -29.49 -29.16
CA ILE A 21 34.23 -30.80 -28.74
C ILE A 21 35.38 -31.22 -29.67
N LYS A 22 36.50 -31.65 -29.08
CA LYS A 22 37.72 -32.01 -29.83
C LYS A 22 38.21 -33.43 -29.58
N LEU A 23 38.05 -33.94 -28.36
CA LEU A 23 38.61 -35.23 -27.94
C LEU A 23 37.61 -35.99 -27.07
N ILE A 24 37.90 -37.27 -26.84
CA ILE A 24 37.20 -38.12 -25.88
C ILE A 24 38.10 -38.27 -24.66
N CYS A 25 37.59 -37.96 -23.47
CA CYS A 25 38.25 -38.32 -22.22
C CYS A 25 37.90 -39.78 -21.89
N SER A 26 38.79 -40.72 -22.23
CA SER A 26 38.53 -42.15 -21.98
C SER A 26 38.59 -42.54 -20.52
N THR A 27 39.22 -41.71 -19.69
CA THR A 27 39.20 -41.89 -18.23
C THR A 27 37.80 -41.66 -17.67
N CYS A 28 37.12 -40.59 -18.10
CA CYS A 28 35.78 -40.23 -17.63
C CYS A 28 34.65 -40.77 -18.50
N LYS A 29 34.97 -41.33 -19.68
CA LYS A 29 34.00 -41.73 -20.72
C LYS A 29 33.05 -40.60 -21.11
N VAL A 30 33.61 -39.44 -21.44
CA VAL A 30 32.87 -38.25 -21.92
C VAL A 30 33.60 -37.59 -23.09
N VAL A 31 32.87 -36.77 -23.84
CA VAL A 31 33.44 -35.88 -24.86
C VAL A 31 33.88 -34.57 -24.24
N VAL A 32 35.01 -34.01 -24.68
CA VAL A 32 35.63 -32.82 -24.08
C VAL A 32 36.08 -31.81 -25.13
N CYS A 33 35.94 -30.52 -24.83
CA CYS A 33 36.56 -29.44 -25.58
C CYS A 33 37.95 -29.08 -25.02
N VAL A 34 38.62 -28.09 -25.61
CA VAL A 34 39.93 -27.61 -25.14
C VAL A 34 39.87 -27.11 -23.70
N GLU A 35 38.82 -26.39 -23.31
CA GLU A 35 38.67 -25.84 -21.96
C GLU A 35 38.41 -26.94 -20.91
N CYS A 36 37.62 -27.96 -21.26
CA CYS A 36 37.43 -29.15 -20.43
C CYS A 36 38.76 -29.88 -20.11
N ILE A 37 39.68 -29.91 -21.08
CA ILE A 37 40.97 -30.62 -20.94
C ILE A 37 41.88 -29.91 -19.94
N VAL A 38 41.89 -28.57 -19.92
CA VAL A 38 42.71 -27.78 -18.99
C VAL A 38 42.04 -27.54 -17.64
N SER A 39 40.77 -27.93 -17.49
CA SER A 39 40.01 -27.86 -16.25
C SER A 39 39.83 -29.24 -15.64
N GLU A 40 38.61 -29.80 -15.70
CA GLU A 40 38.19 -31.00 -14.98
C GLU A 40 38.84 -32.30 -15.48
N HIS A 41 39.42 -32.29 -16.68
CA HIS A 41 40.05 -33.47 -17.27
C HIS A 41 41.58 -33.33 -17.40
N THR A 42 42.18 -32.44 -16.62
CA THR A 42 43.64 -32.27 -16.59
C THR A 42 44.32 -33.57 -16.13
N GLY A 43 45.25 -34.08 -16.95
CA GLY A 43 45.98 -35.31 -16.65
C GLY A 43 45.23 -36.61 -16.98
N HIS A 44 43.99 -36.54 -17.47
CA HIS A 44 43.27 -37.72 -17.92
C HIS A 44 43.75 -38.22 -19.29
N LYS A 45 43.55 -39.53 -19.54
CA LYS A 45 43.79 -40.09 -20.87
C LYS A 45 42.76 -39.55 -21.86
N LEU A 46 43.26 -39.01 -22.97
CA LEU A 46 42.46 -38.47 -24.07
C LEU A 46 42.67 -39.29 -25.34
N ASP A 47 41.58 -39.69 -25.97
CA ASP A 47 41.56 -40.41 -27.23
C ASP A 47 40.94 -39.53 -28.33
N LYS A 48 41.26 -39.85 -29.59
CA LYS A 48 40.76 -39.13 -30.76
C LYS A 48 39.29 -39.48 -31.02
N ILE A 49 38.58 -38.55 -31.65
CA ILE A 49 37.24 -38.82 -32.17
C ILE A 49 37.40 -39.58 -33.50
N ASP A 50 37.32 -40.90 -33.43
CA ASP A 50 37.38 -41.81 -34.57
C ASP A 50 36.39 -42.97 -34.41
N ALA A 51 36.24 -43.78 -35.47
CA ALA A 51 35.25 -44.85 -35.51
C ALA A 51 35.42 -45.90 -34.40
N GLU A 52 36.66 -46.17 -33.98
CA GLU A 52 36.97 -47.17 -32.95
C GLU A 52 36.55 -46.65 -31.57
N ASN A 53 36.99 -45.45 -31.21
CA ASN A 53 36.72 -44.84 -29.91
C ASN A 53 35.24 -44.46 -29.72
N CYS A 54 34.54 -44.06 -30.80
CA CYS A 54 33.13 -43.69 -30.73
C CYS A 54 32.17 -44.90 -30.67
N LYS A 55 32.57 -46.09 -31.13
CA LYS A 55 31.67 -47.25 -31.25
C LYS A 55 31.06 -47.66 -29.90
N ALA A 56 31.88 -47.71 -28.85
CA ALA A 56 31.43 -48.09 -27.52
C ALA A 56 30.42 -47.08 -26.93
N PHE A 57 30.65 -45.78 -27.13
CA PHE A 57 29.74 -44.72 -26.71
C PHE A 57 28.39 -44.81 -27.41
N PHE A 58 28.41 -45.06 -28.72
CA PHE A 58 27.19 -45.13 -29.51
C PHE A 58 26.35 -46.37 -29.15
N GLU A 59 26.97 -47.52 -28.91
CA GLU A 59 26.24 -48.72 -28.49
C GLU A 59 25.62 -48.57 -27.09
N GLU A 60 26.32 -47.97 -26.12
CA GLU A 60 25.74 -47.66 -24.80
C GLU A 60 24.56 -46.69 -24.91
N PHE A 61 24.72 -45.63 -25.72
CA PHE A 61 23.65 -44.69 -25.99
C PHE A 61 22.42 -45.39 -26.60
N LYS A 62 22.63 -46.17 -27.66
CA LYS A 62 21.58 -46.85 -28.41
C LYS A 62 20.84 -47.90 -27.57
N ASN A 63 21.57 -48.71 -26.81
CA ASN A 63 20.99 -49.88 -26.15
C ASN A 63 20.47 -49.59 -24.74
N ASN A 64 20.94 -48.52 -24.09
CA ASN A 64 20.57 -48.20 -22.70
C ASN A 64 20.01 -46.78 -22.57
N HIS A 65 20.81 -45.75 -22.89
CA HIS A 65 20.43 -44.37 -22.60
C HIS A 65 19.18 -43.92 -23.38
N PHE A 66 19.08 -44.26 -24.67
CA PHE A 66 17.97 -43.85 -25.52
C PHE A 66 16.62 -44.37 -25.01
N HIS A 67 16.56 -45.65 -24.62
CA HIS A 67 15.33 -46.24 -24.08
C HIS A 67 14.95 -45.66 -22.70
N ASN A 68 15.94 -45.33 -21.87
CA ASN A 68 15.69 -44.66 -20.59
C ASN A 68 15.18 -43.22 -20.81
N LEU A 69 15.72 -42.50 -21.80
CA LEU A 69 15.22 -41.18 -22.18
C LEU A 69 13.76 -41.24 -22.64
N GLU A 70 13.38 -42.22 -23.45
CA GLU A 70 11.98 -42.43 -23.87
C GLU A 70 11.05 -42.61 -22.67
N LYS A 71 11.42 -43.45 -21.68
CA LYS A 71 10.63 -43.61 -20.45
C LYS A 71 10.51 -42.32 -19.64
N GLN A 72 11.59 -41.54 -19.58
CA GLN A 72 11.61 -40.27 -18.85
C GLN A 72 10.71 -39.20 -19.49
N VAL A 73 10.42 -39.29 -20.79
CA VAL A 73 9.45 -38.39 -21.44
C VAL A 73 8.07 -38.52 -20.78
N ASP A 74 7.58 -39.73 -20.58
CA ASP A 74 6.25 -39.97 -20.00
C ASP A 74 6.20 -39.63 -18.51
N VAL A 75 7.26 -39.93 -17.76
CA VAL A 75 7.40 -39.53 -16.35
C VAL A 75 7.38 -38.00 -16.22
N ASN A 76 8.15 -37.28 -17.02
CA ASN A 76 8.20 -35.82 -16.95
C ASN A 76 6.87 -35.17 -17.38
N LYS A 77 6.16 -35.73 -18.37
CA LYS A 77 4.80 -35.28 -18.73
C LYS A 77 3.82 -35.46 -17.57
N TYR A 78 3.87 -36.60 -16.89
CA TYR A 78 3.05 -36.86 -15.71
C TYR A 78 3.38 -35.89 -14.56
N LEU A 79 4.67 -35.70 -14.24
CA LEU A 79 5.11 -34.76 -13.21
C LEU A 79 4.71 -33.31 -13.54
N LEU A 80 4.75 -32.91 -14.81
CA LEU A 80 4.30 -31.60 -15.27
C LEU A 80 2.80 -31.41 -14.99
N ILE A 81 1.96 -32.41 -15.27
CA ILE A 81 0.52 -32.38 -14.95
C ILE A 81 0.28 -32.30 -13.44
N GLN A 82 1.02 -33.09 -12.65
CA GLN A 82 0.90 -33.05 -11.18
C GLN A 82 1.30 -31.68 -10.61
N SER A 83 2.37 -31.08 -11.14
CA SER A 83 2.80 -29.73 -10.77
C SER A 83 1.71 -28.68 -11.05
N TYR A 84 1.09 -28.73 -12.23
CA TYR A 84 -0.03 -27.85 -12.55
C TYR A 84 -1.24 -28.03 -11.64
N ASN A 85 -1.61 -29.28 -11.33
CA ASN A 85 -2.74 -29.56 -10.42
C ASN A 85 -2.46 -29.09 -8.99
N LEU A 86 -1.23 -29.28 -8.50
CA LEU A 86 -0.81 -28.78 -7.19
C LEU A 86 -0.88 -27.25 -7.13
N PHE A 87 -0.32 -26.57 -8.14
CA PHE A 87 -0.39 -25.12 -8.22
C PHE A 87 -1.84 -24.63 -8.30
N LYS A 88 -2.70 -25.30 -9.06
CA LYS A 88 -4.13 -24.95 -9.16
C LYS A 88 -4.83 -25.04 -7.80
N SER A 89 -4.56 -26.09 -7.03
CA SER A 89 -5.08 -26.21 -5.66
C SER A 89 -4.58 -25.10 -4.73
N LEU A 90 -3.33 -24.67 -4.88
CA LEU A 90 -2.77 -23.54 -4.12
C LEU A 90 -3.40 -22.21 -4.54
N GLU A 91 -3.64 -22.00 -5.84
CA GLU A 91 -4.30 -20.82 -6.40
C GLU A 91 -5.75 -20.70 -5.92
N ASP A 92 -6.50 -21.81 -5.92
CA ASP A 92 -7.87 -21.85 -5.41
C ASP A 92 -7.89 -21.56 -3.90
N LYS A 93 -6.94 -22.13 -3.13
CA LYS A 93 -6.83 -21.85 -1.69
C LYS A 93 -6.41 -20.42 -1.39
N HIS A 94 -5.51 -19.85 -2.19
CA HIS A 94 -5.14 -18.44 -2.11
C HIS A 94 -6.36 -17.54 -2.31
N THR A 95 -7.14 -17.81 -3.36
CA THR A 95 -8.36 -17.06 -3.67
C THR A 95 -9.38 -17.15 -2.53
N GLU A 96 -9.59 -18.35 -1.97
CA GLU A 96 -10.43 -18.55 -0.79
C GLU A 96 -9.95 -17.71 0.40
N ASN A 97 -8.66 -17.80 0.76
CA ASN A 97 -8.09 -17.07 1.89
C ASN A 97 -8.21 -15.54 1.73
N VAL A 98 -7.94 -15.01 0.53
CA VAL A 98 -8.10 -13.57 0.24
C VAL A 98 -9.56 -13.13 0.39
N ASN A 99 -10.50 -13.92 -0.11
CA ASN A 99 -11.93 -13.63 0.02
C ASN A 99 -12.38 -13.67 1.48
N THR A 100 -11.93 -14.67 2.26
CA THR A 100 -12.22 -14.78 3.70
C THR A 100 -11.74 -13.53 4.44
N ILE A 101 -10.48 -13.14 4.28
CA ILE A 101 -9.94 -11.94 4.92
C ILE A 101 -10.74 -10.69 4.50
N THR A 102 -11.03 -10.55 3.21
CA THR A 102 -11.75 -9.38 2.68
C THR A 102 -13.16 -9.25 3.28
N GLU A 103 -13.93 -10.33 3.36
CA GLU A 103 -15.29 -10.29 3.92
C GLU A 103 -15.28 -10.11 5.45
N GLU A 104 -14.33 -10.70 6.17
CA GLU A 104 -14.16 -10.47 7.62
C GLU A 104 -13.86 -8.99 7.93
N PHE A 105 -12.93 -8.37 7.20
CA PHE A 105 -12.60 -6.95 7.39
C PHE A 105 -13.76 -6.02 7.02
N LYS A 106 -14.58 -6.41 6.05
CA LYS A 106 -15.79 -5.68 5.66
C LYS A 106 -16.85 -5.71 6.77
N GLU A 107 -17.05 -6.85 7.43
CA GLU A 107 -17.97 -6.94 8.58
C GLU A 107 -17.44 -6.19 9.79
N LEU A 108 -16.13 -6.29 10.09
CA LEU A 108 -15.49 -5.48 11.14
C LEU A 108 -15.66 -3.98 10.87
N SER A 109 -15.46 -3.54 9.63
CA SER A 109 -15.67 -2.13 9.25
C SER A 109 -17.10 -1.68 9.51
N LYS A 110 -18.09 -2.51 9.19
CA LYS A 110 -19.52 -2.21 9.42
C LYS A 110 -19.84 -2.11 10.92
N GLN A 111 -19.26 -3.00 11.74
CA GLN A 111 -19.41 -2.94 13.19
C GLN A 111 -18.79 -1.67 13.77
N LEU A 112 -17.58 -1.30 13.33
CA LEU A 112 -16.91 -0.07 13.75
C LEU A 112 -17.74 1.18 13.40
N SER A 113 -18.29 1.25 12.18
CA SER A 113 -19.17 2.37 11.78
C SER A 113 -20.46 2.45 12.61
N THR A 114 -21.00 1.31 13.05
CA THR A 114 -22.18 1.26 13.92
C THR A 114 -21.84 1.79 15.32
N ILE A 115 -20.73 1.34 15.90
CA ILE A 115 -20.23 1.82 17.20
C ILE A 115 -19.96 3.33 17.15
N GLU A 116 -19.34 3.82 16.08
CA GLU A 116 -19.10 5.25 15.86
C GLU A 116 -20.42 6.04 15.90
N SER A 117 -21.40 5.62 15.09
CA SER A 117 -22.71 6.29 15.01
C SER A 117 -23.43 6.30 16.36
N ASP A 118 -23.43 5.18 17.08
CA ASP A 118 -24.09 5.05 18.38
C ASP A 118 -23.45 5.96 19.45
N LYS A 119 -22.12 6.07 19.47
CA LYS A 119 -21.42 6.95 20.41
C LYS A 119 -21.66 8.42 20.12
N ILE A 120 -21.70 8.82 18.84
CA ILE A 120 -22.07 10.18 18.43
C ILE A 120 -23.51 10.51 18.84
N LYS A 121 -24.44 9.56 18.66
CA LYS A 121 -25.85 9.72 19.07
C LYS A 121 -25.98 9.91 20.58
N GLN A 122 -25.25 9.14 21.39
CA GLN A 122 -25.22 9.29 22.85
C GLN A 122 -24.72 10.68 23.27
N LEU A 123 -23.60 11.14 22.70
CA LEU A 123 -23.07 12.48 22.98
C LEU A 123 -24.06 13.59 22.61
N THR A 124 -24.76 13.42 21.49
CA THR A 124 -25.77 14.37 21.01
C THR A 124 -26.97 14.43 21.96
N SER A 125 -27.43 13.29 22.48
CA SER A 125 -28.50 13.23 23.50
C SER A 125 -28.12 13.98 24.77
N ILE A 126 -26.92 13.71 25.31
CA ILE A 126 -26.41 14.35 26.53
C ILE A 126 -26.27 15.86 26.33
N TYR A 127 -25.81 16.29 25.15
CA TYR A 127 -25.75 17.70 24.80
C TYR A 127 -27.13 18.35 24.74
N GLY A 128 -28.14 17.63 24.22
CA GLY A 128 -29.54 18.04 24.27
C GLY A 128 -30.04 18.26 25.70
N GLU A 129 -29.85 17.29 26.58
CA GLU A 129 -30.25 17.39 27.99
C GLU A 129 -29.55 18.56 28.72
N ASN A 130 -28.26 18.79 28.43
CA ASN A 130 -27.53 19.94 28.97
C ASN A 130 -28.08 21.29 28.47
N LYS A 131 -28.70 21.35 27.27
CA LYS A 131 -29.41 22.57 26.82
C LYS A 131 -30.66 22.83 27.65
N ASP A 132 -31.43 21.78 27.94
CA ASP A 132 -32.64 21.88 28.75
C ASP A 132 -32.29 22.32 30.18
N ILE A 133 -31.24 21.74 30.78
CA ILE A 133 -30.70 22.15 32.08
C ILE A 133 -30.28 23.62 32.05
N LYS A 134 -29.55 24.04 31.01
CA LYS A 134 -29.13 25.43 30.84
C LYS A 134 -30.32 26.39 30.82
N GLU A 135 -31.38 26.04 30.09
CA GLU A 135 -32.60 26.86 30.03
C GLU A 135 -33.26 26.97 31.40
N ASN A 136 -33.45 25.85 32.11
CA ASN A 136 -34.03 25.81 33.45
C ASN A 136 -33.23 26.65 34.47
N VAL A 137 -31.89 26.46 34.50
CA VAL A 137 -30.97 27.24 35.33
C VAL A 137 -31.10 28.74 35.02
N SER A 138 -31.09 29.09 33.72
CA SER A 138 -31.17 30.49 33.28
C SER A 138 -32.49 31.15 33.68
N ASN A 139 -33.62 30.45 33.52
CA ASN A 139 -34.94 30.95 33.88
C ASN A 139 -35.06 31.14 35.40
N THR A 140 -34.61 30.16 36.19
CA THR A 140 -34.59 30.25 37.66
C THR A 140 -33.76 31.44 38.14
N ILE A 141 -32.56 31.64 37.58
CA ILE A 141 -31.70 32.78 37.93
C ILE A 141 -32.39 34.11 37.58
N LYS A 142 -33.01 34.22 36.40
CA LYS A 142 -33.74 35.44 35.99
C LYS A 142 -34.90 35.76 36.92
N ASP A 143 -35.69 34.75 37.31
CA ASP A 143 -36.81 34.92 38.23
C ASP A 143 -36.34 35.31 39.64
N ASN A 144 -35.27 34.68 40.12
CA ASN A 144 -34.64 35.04 41.39
C ASN A 144 -34.15 36.50 41.36
N LEU A 145 -33.44 36.91 40.30
CA LEU A 145 -32.97 38.28 40.15
C LEU A 145 -34.13 39.30 40.11
N LYS A 146 -35.23 38.98 39.42
CA LYS A 146 -36.43 39.81 39.39
C LYS A 146 -37.01 40.00 40.79
N ASN A 147 -37.16 38.92 41.56
CA ASN A 147 -37.70 38.96 42.93
C ASN A 147 -36.75 39.67 43.91
N ILE A 148 -35.44 39.41 43.81
CA ILE A 148 -34.42 40.10 44.61
C ILE A 148 -34.48 41.61 44.36
N ASN A 149 -34.54 42.04 43.10
CA ASN A 149 -34.63 43.46 42.76
C ASN A 149 -35.93 44.10 43.27
N LEU A 150 -37.06 43.40 43.18
CA LEU A 150 -38.34 43.87 43.71
C LEU A 150 -38.25 44.13 45.23
N ILE A 151 -37.79 43.14 46.00
CA ILE A 151 -37.67 43.24 47.46
C ILE A 151 -36.63 44.31 47.83
N ARG A 152 -35.44 44.27 47.22
CA ARG A 152 -34.36 45.22 47.47
C ARG A 152 -34.79 46.66 47.24
N ASN A 153 -35.46 46.94 46.11
CA ASN A 153 -35.90 48.30 45.77
C ASN A 153 -36.99 48.79 46.72
N LYS A 154 -37.93 47.92 47.11
CA LYS A 154 -39.03 48.26 48.01
C LYS A 154 -38.56 48.71 49.40
N TYR A 155 -37.53 48.06 49.94
CA TYR A 155 -37.07 48.28 51.32
C TYR A 155 -35.76 49.07 51.44
N LYS A 156 -35.10 49.41 50.32
CA LYS A 156 -33.76 50.03 50.24
C LYS A 156 -33.51 51.15 51.25
N ASN A 157 -34.48 52.06 51.40
CA ASN A 157 -34.34 53.27 52.22
C ASN A 157 -35.30 53.28 53.42
N THR A 158 -36.18 52.29 53.55
CA THR A 158 -37.27 52.28 54.54
C THR A 158 -37.12 51.18 55.58
N ILE A 159 -36.28 50.16 55.35
CA ILE A 159 -36.20 48.96 56.20
C ILE A 159 -35.96 49.28 57.69
N ASN A 160 -35.08 50.23 57.98
CA ASN A 160 -34.74 50.62 59.35
C ASN A 160 -35.84 51.46 60.05
N GLN A 161 -36.81 51.96 59.28
CA GLN A 161 -37.94 52.75 59.78
C GLN A 161 -39.20 51.89 60.01
N ILE A 162 -39.20 50.64 59.54
CA ILE A 162 -40.34 49.74 59.67
C ILE A 162 -40.43 49.24 61.12
N ASN A 163 -41.47 49.67 61.82
CA ASN A 163 -41.87 49.11 63.11
C ASN A 163 -43.04 48.14 62.91
N ILE A 164 -42.75 46.83 62.97
CA ILE A 164 -43.74 45.80 62.67
C ILE A 164 -44.90 45.79 63.68
N ASP A 165 -44.63 46.08 64.95
CA ASP A 165 -45.65 46.14 66.01
C ASP A 165 -46.64 47.26 65.72
N GLN A 166 -46.17 48.44 65.29
CA GLN A 166 -47.03 49.55 64.87
C GLN A 166 -47.88 49.18 63.65
N ILE A 167 -47.31 48.51 62.64
CA ILE A 167 -48.05 48.10 61.43
C ILE A 167 -49.13 47.09 61.79
N ILE A 168 -48.82 46.08 62.61
CA ILE A 168 -49.79 45.06 63.06
C ILE A 168 -50.91 45.71 63.89
N ASN A 169 -50.56 46.56 64.85
CA ASN A 169 -51.53 47.23 65.71
C ASN A 169 -52.44 48.19 64.93
N ASN A 170 -51.91 48.96 63.99
CA ASN A 170 -52.68 49.90 63.15
C ASN A 170 -53.57 49.18 62.14
N ASN A 171 -53.23 47.93 61.79
CA ASN A 171 -53.99 47.19 60.81
C ASN A 171 -55.42 46.86 61.28
N SER A 172 -55.61 46.71 62.59
CA SER A 172 -56.93 46.54 63.20
C SER A 172 -57.92 47.67 62.85
N TYR A 173 -57.42 48.83 62.41
CA TYR A 173 -58.23 50.01 62.05
C TYR A 173 -58.29 50.31 60.54
N THR A 174 -57.37 49.77 59.73
CA THR A 174 -57.11 50.29 58.37
C THR A 174 -57.24 49.27 57.24
N ASN A 175 -57.49 47.98 57.54
CA ASN A 175 -57.59 46.90 56.54
C ASN A 175 -56.34 46.81 55.61
N SER A 176 -55.18 47.18 56.16
CA SER A 176 -53.88 47.21 55.49
C SER A 176 -53.18 45.84 55.53
N TYR A 177 -53.13 45.16 54.39
CA TYR A 177 -52.38 43.90 54.23
C TYR A 177 -50.84 44.07 54.20
N GLN A 178 -50.32 45.24 54.63
CA GLN A 178 -48.90 45.55 54.61
C GLN A 178 -48.05 44.57 55.44
N HIS A 179 -48.51 44.18 56.62
CA HIS A 179 -47.80 43.21 57.47
C HIS A 179 -47.66 41.82 56.79
N ILE A 180 -48.69 41.36 56.06
CA ILE A 180 -48.65 40.11 55.28
C ILE A 180 -47.66 40.21 54.12
N GLU A 181 -47.62 41.35 53.43
CA GLU A 181 -46.67 41.56 52.34
C GLU A 181 -45.21 41.56 52.85
N ILE A 182 -44.95 42.24 53.98
CA ILE A 182 -43.63 42.21 54.64
C ILE A 182 -43.27 40.77 54.99
N LEU A 183 -44.18 40.02 55.63
CA LEU A 183 -43.96 38.63 55.98
C LEU A 183 -43.66 37.76 54.74
N LYS A 184 -44.40 37.93 53.65
CA LYS A 184 -44.16 37.26 52.37
C LYS A 184 -42.74 37.56 51.85
N HIS A 185 -42.33 38.82 51.83
CA HIS A 185 -40.99 39.19 51.37
C HIS A 185 -39.89 38.69 52.30
N CYS A 186 -40.12 38.63 53.62
CA CYS A 186 -39.21 38.00 54.58
C CYS A 186 -39.04 36.50 54.31
N CYS A 187 -40.13 35.76 54.07
CA CYS A 187 -40.05 34.35 53.72
C CYS A 187 -39.37 34.13 52.35
N GLN A 188 -39.71 34.95 51.35
CA GLN A 188 -39.09 34.86 50.02
C GLN A 188 -37.60 35.18 50.05
N SER A 189 -37.16 36.17 50.83
CA SER A 189 -35.76 36.53 50.93
C SER A 189 -34.92 35.40 51.52
N GLN A 190 -35.44 34.67 52.53
CA GLN A 190 -34.78 33.48 53.08
C GLN A 190 -34.46 32.43 52.01
N VAL A 191 -35.43 32.14 51.13
CA VAL A 191 -35.24 31.19 50.02
C VAL A 191 -34.26 31.74 48.99
N LEU A 192 -34.39 33.02 48.61
CA LEU A 192 -33.54 33.67 47.61
C LEU A 192 -32.08 33.81 48.04
N THR A 193 -31.82 33.87 49.36
CA THR A 193 -30.46 33.90 49.92
C THR A 193 -29.81 32.52 50.04
N ASN A 194 -30.56 31.44 49.84
CA ASN A 194 -30.04 30.08 49.92
C ASN A 194 -29.41 29.66 48.57
N GLU A 195 -28.08 29.78 48.47
CA GLU A 195 -27.32 29.39 47.27
C GLU A 195 -27.41 27.90 46.92
N ASN A 196 -27.77 27.03 47.87
CA ASN A 196 -27.80 25.58 47.64
C ASN A 196 -28.77 25.21 46.52
N VAL A 197 -29.90 25.93 46.39
CA VAL A 197 -30.88 25.67 45.32
C VAL A 197 -30.26 25.85 43.92
N LEU A 198 -29.46 26.90 43.73
CA LEU A 198 -28.78 27.14 42.46
C LEU A 198 -27.61 26.17 42.25
N LYS A 199 -26.86 25.83 43.31
CA LYS A 199 -25.79 24.83 43.24
C LYS A 199 -26.34 23.46 42.86
N ASP A 200 -27.48 23.06 43.42
CA ASP A 200 -28.15 21.79 43.10
C ASP A 200 -28.62 21.75 41.64
N LEU A 201 -29.14 22.86 41.11
CA LEU A 201 -29.47 22.98 39.69
C LEU A 201 -28.23 22.90 38.79
N MET A 202 -27.15 23.59 39.18
CA MET A 202 -25.88 23.54 38.44
C MET A 202 -25.24 22.15 38.49
N ASN A 203 -25.41 21.39 39.56
CA ASN A 203 -24.91 20.02 39.69
C ASN A 203 -25.63 19.02 38.78
N GLN A 204 -26.72 19.40 38.10
CA GLN A 204 -27.41 18.54 37.14
C GLN A 204 -26.66 18.41 35.81
N TYR A 205 -25.76 19.35 35.49
CA TYR A 205 -25.00 19.30 34.24
C TYR A 205 -24.22 17.99 34.11
N LYS A 206 -24.38 17.32 32.97
CA LYS A 206 -23.71 16.07 32.65
C LYS A 206 -22.39 16.36 31.94
N ASN A 207 -21.27 16.20 32.64
CA ASN A 207 -19.94 16.29 32.05
C ASN A 207 -19.50 14.92 31.53
N VAL A 208 -19.04 14.87 30.28
CA VAL A 208 -18.66 13.61 29.61
C VAL A 208 -17.29 13.72 28.96
N THR A 209 -16.56 12.61 28.97
CA THR A 209 -15.24 12.49 28.32
C THR A 209 -15.16 11.15 27.59
N ILE A 210 -14.48 11.14 26.45
CA ILE A 210 -14.29 9.93 25.65
C ILE A 210 -13.02 9.22 26.12
N VAL A 211 -13.12 7.91 26.38
CA VAL A 211 -11.96 7.03 26.61
C VAL A 211 -11.66 6.30 25.29
N ASN A 212 -10.44 6.47 24.76
CA ASN A 212 -10.00 5.85 23.50
C ASN A 212 -8.95 4.76 23.76
N ASN A 213 -9.35 3.50 23.62
CA ASN A 213 -8.49 2.32 23.80
C ASN A 213 -8.07 1.69 22.46
N SER A 214 -7.94 2.48 21.38
CA SER A 214 -7.66 1.98 20.03
C SER A 214 -6.39 1.13 19.91
N GLU A 215 -5.39 1.31 20.77
CA GLU A 215 -4.18 0.47 20.78
C GLU A 215 -4.48 -1.01 21.08
N GLN A 216 -5.42 -1.31 21.98
CA GLN A 216 -5.83 -2.69 22.28
C GLN A 216 -6.55 -3.36 21.10
N VAL A 217 -7.28 -2.57 20.30
CA VAL A 217 -7.94 -3.05 19.08
C VAL A 217 -6.89 -3.40 18.02
N LYS A 218 -5.86 -2.56 17.86
CA LYS A 218 -4.77 -2.81 16.91
C LYS A 218 -3.97 -4.07 17.24
N SER A 219 -3.68 -4.33 18.52
CA SER A 219 -2.98 -5.55 18.93
C SER A 219 -3.85 -6.79 18.67
N SER A 220 -5.12 -6.75 19.08
CA SER A 220 -6.05 -7.86 18.88
C SER A 220 -6.25 -8.19 17.39
N ALA A 221 -6.34 -7.18 16.53
CA ALA A 221 -6.49 -7.38 15.09
C ALA A 221 -5.28 -8.13 14.46
N LYS A 222 -4.06 -7.90 14.95
CA LYS A 222 -2.88 -8.63 14.46
C LYS A 222 -2.89 -10.10 14.84
N GLU A 223 -3.42 -10.43 16.02
CA GLU A 223 -3.50 -11.80 16.52
C GLU A 223 -4.61 -12.61 15.85
N ILE A 224 -5.74 -11.97 15.50
CA ILE A 224 -6.89 -12.65 14.87
C ILE A 224 -6.57 -13.11 13.44
N PHE A 225 -5.83 -12.31 12.68
CA PHE A 225 -5.53 -12.59 11.26
C PHE A 225 -4.12 -13.18 11.06
N GLU A 226 -3.83 -14.27 11.77
CA GLU A 226 -2.56 -14.99 11.65
C GLU A 226 -2.55 -15.92 10.42
N ILE A 227 -1.53 -15.80 9.58
CA ILE A 227 -1.26 -16.74 8.47
C ILE A 227 -0.38 -17.86 9.02
N ARG A 228 -0.82 -19.13 8.87
CA ARG A 228 -0.08 -20.32 9.30
C ARG A 228 0.27 -21.21 8.11
N ASP A 229 1.42 -21.88 8.19
CA ASP A 229 1.84 -22.83 7.17
C ASP A 229 1.12 -24.16 7.43
N SER A 230 0.38 -24.62 6.42
CA SER A 230 -0.29 -25.93 6.43
C SER A 230 0.68 -27.10 6.60
N LEU A 231 1.96 -26.94 6.27
CA LEU A 231 2.95 -28.03 6.30
C LEU A 231 3.48 -28.36 7.71
N SER A 232 3.19 -27.51 8.71
CA SER A 232 3.59 -27.74 10.11
C SER A 232 3.00 -29.02 10.74
N ASN A 233 2.02 -29.66 10.09
CA ASN A 233 1.42 -30.92 10.54
C ASN A 233 1.83 -32.17 9.73
N SER A 234 2.76 -32.05 8.77
CA SER A 234 3.25 -33.21 8.00
C SER A 234 4.63 -33.64 8.51
N ASN A 235 4.79 -34.92 8.86
CA ASN A 235 6.02 -35.54 9.39
C ASN A 235 7.17 -35.64 8.36
N ILE A 236 7.29 -34.68 7.45
CA ILE A 236 8.37 -34.64 6.47
C ILE A 236 9.23 -33.42 6.80
N ALA A 237 10.38 -33.67 7.41
CA ALA A 237 11.41 -32.68 7.66
C ALA A 237 11.95 -32.15 6.32
N PHE A 238 11.29 -31.13 5.77
CA PHE A 238 11.90 -30.23 4.82
C PHE A 238 12.46 -29.04 5.60
N ASP A 239 13.67 -28.64 5.21
CA ASP A 239 14.46 -27.51 5.70
C ASP A 239 13.64 -26.38 6.37
N ASP A 240 13.96 -26.10 7.64
CA ASP A 240 13.37 -25.08 8.53
C ASP A 240 13.51 -23.61 8.01
N SER A 241 13.82 -23.41 6.73
CA SER A 241 14.10 -22.10 6.15
C SER A 241 12.86 -21.29 5.76
N PHE A 242 11.68 -21.92 5.66
CA PHE A 242 10.43 -21.21 5.36
C PHE A 242 9.64 -20.91 6.63
N SER A 243 9.89 -19.75 7.24
CA SER A 243 8.96 -19.15 8.20
C SER A 243 8.07 -18.13 7.49
N ILE A 244 6.78 -18.08 7.81
CA ILE A 244 5.89 -17.03 7.30
C ILE A 244 6.36 -15.63 7.73
N SER A 245 7.09 -15.53 8.84
CA SER A 245 7.76 -14.30 9.26
C SER A 245 8.87 -13.84 8.29
N ASN A 246 9.37 -14.72 7.44
CA ASN A 246 10.37 -14.45 6.41
C ASN A 246 9.78 -14.25 5.01
N VAL A 247 8.45 -14.17 4.86
CA VAL A 247 7.84 -13.73 3.59
C VAL A 247 8.39 -12.35 3.30
N LYS A 248 9.34 -12.29 2.35
CA LYS A 248 9.91 -11.02 1.90
C LYS A 248 8.75 -10.17 1.41
N ASP A 249 8.64 -8.96 1.96
CA ASP A 249 7.83 -7.92 1.33
C ASP A 249 8.11 -7.95 -0.18
N PRO A 250 7.10 -7.83 -1.05
CA PRO A 250 7.32 -7.77 -2.49
C PRO A 250 8.43 -6.75 -2.79
N ILE A 251 9.36 -7.15 -3.67
CA ILE A 251 10.62 -6.46 -4.00
C ILE A 251 10.46 -4.95 -3.85
N ARG A 252 11.20 -4.35 -2.92
CA ARG A 252 11.04 -2.94 -2.59
C ARG A 252 11.81 -2.13 -3.62
N TYR A 253 11.13 -1.41 -4.48
CA TYR A 253 11.78 -0.32 -5.21
C TYR A 253 11.83 0.88 -4.28
N THR A 254 13.03 1.38 -3.99
CA THR A 254 13.21 2.64 -3.28
C THR A 254 13.73 3.69 -4.24
N GLY A 255 13.04 4.83 -4.32
CA GLY A 255 13.67 6.09 -4.71
C GLY A 255 14.34 6.65 -3.45
N LYS A 256 15.64 6.43 -3.27
CA LYS A 256 16.35 6.95 -2.08
C LYS A 256 16.74 8.39 -2.32
N TYR A 257 16.31 9.34 -1.50
CA TYR A 257 17.08 10.57 -1.34
C TYR A 257 18.12 10.32 -0.24
N PRO A 258 19.34 10.89 -0.31
CA PRO A 258 20.38 10.68 0.69
C PRO A 258 19.99 11.12 2.11
N HIS A 259 18.88 11.85 2.28
CA HIS A 259 18.41 12.40 3.56
C HIS A 259 16.93 12.11 3.89
N SER A 260 16.18 11.40 3.03
CA SER A 260 14.83 10.92 3.36
C SER A 260 14.71 9.45 2.98
N GLY A 261 14.19 8.64 3.91
CA GLY A 261 14.07 7.19 3.74
C GLY A 261 13.41 6.82 2.41
N GLY A 262 13.85 5.72 1.81
CA GLY A 262 13.34 5.26 0.51
C GLY A 262 11.84 5.05 0.54
N VAL A 263 11.14 5.53 -0.49
CA VAL A 263 9.70 5.31 -0.61
C VAL A 263 9.41 3.92 -1.16
N LYS A 264 8.47 3.18 -0.55
CA LYS A 264 8.12 1.81 -0.96
C LYS A 264 7.05 1.82 -2.04
N TYR A 265 7.30 1.11 -3.14
CA TYR A 265 6.32 0.85 -4.20
C TYR A 265 5.60 -0.47 -3.97
N PHE A 266 4.29 -0.50 -4.22
CA PHE A 266 3.51 -1.73 -4.32
C PHE A 266 3.79 -2.41 -5.66
N ILE A 267 4.18 -3.69 -5.66
CA ILE A 267 4.41 -4.43 -6.90
C ILE A 267 3.08 -4.93 -7.47
N TYR A 268 2.68 -4.36 -8.60
CA TYR A 268 1.51 -4.81 -9.34
C TYR A 268 1.85 -6.02 -10.20
N THR A 269 1.14 -7.13 -9.96
CA THR A 269 1.14 -8.37 -10.76
C THR A 269 -0.29 -8.67 -11.22
N ASP A 270 -0.49 -9.62 -12.16
CA ASP A 270 -1.83 -9.95 -12.68
C ASP A 270 -2.81 -10.39 -11.57
N ASP A 271 -2.30 -10.97 -10.48
CA ASP A 271 -3.09 -11.58 -9.39
C ASP A 271 -3.25 -10.66 -8.17
N CYS A 272 -2.78 -9.42 -8.24
CA CYS A 272 -2.79 -8.48 -7.12
C CYS A 272 -3.87 -7.39 -7.26
N VAL A 273 -4.58 -7.12 -6.18
CA VAL A 273 -5.42 -5.92 -6.04
C VAL A 273 -4.58 -4.83 -5.36
N VAL A 274 -4.38 -3.69 -6.02
CA VAL A 274 -3.67 -2.56 -5.42
C VAL A 274 -4.50 -2.02 -4.24
N PRO A 275 -3.97 -1.99 -3.00
CA PRO A 275 -4.70 -1.49 -1.85
C PRO A 275 -5.20 -0.07 -2.05
N LYS A 276 -6.42 0.22 -1.60
CA LYS A 276 -6.99 1.58 -1.67
C LYS A 276 -6.12 2.55 -0.87
N GLY A 277 -5.75 3.69 -1.47
CA GLY A 277 -4.86 4.68 -0.85
C GLY A 277 -3.38 4.45 -1.16
N THR A 278 -3.01 3.40 -1.89
CA THR A 278 -1.65 3.24 -2.41
C THR A 278 -1.31 4.39 -3.36
N THR A 279 -0.21 5.07 -3.07
CA THR A 279 0.29 6.21 -3.87
C THR A 279 1.45 5.85 -4.80
N HIS A 280 2.18 4.76 -4.51
CA HIS A 280 3.37 4.33 -5.24
C HIS A 280 3.18 2.89 -5.75
N VAL A 281 3.18 2.68 -7.08
CA VAL A 281 2.99 1.38 -7.72
C VAL A 281 4.09 1.10 -8.73
N ALA A 282 4.65 -0.11 -8.71
CA ALA A 282 5.60 -0.58 -9.71
C ALA A 282 5.03 -1.82 -10.41
N ILE A 283 4.91 -1.77 -11.73
CA ILE A 283 4.33 -2.85 -12.54
C ILE A 283 5.41 -3.88 -12.85
N ALA A 284 5.20 -5.10 -12.38
CA ALA A 284 6.13 -6.21 -12.54
C ALA A 284 6.30 -6.64 -14.01
N PRO A 285 7.48 -7.17 -14.39
CA PRO A 285 7.68 -7.73 -15.72
C PRO A 285 6.82 -8.97 -16.01
N SER A 286 6.32 -9.64 -14.97
CA SER A 286 5.45 -10.82 -15.07
C SER A 286 4.02 -10.49 -15.54
N VAL A 287 3.60 -9.23 -15.47
CA VAL A 287 2.25 -8.80 -15.86
C VAL A 287 2.01 -9.09 -17.33
N LYS A 288 0.91 -9.79 -17.60
CA LYS A 288 0.44 -10.12 -18.95
C LYS A 288 -0.66 -9.15 -19.39
N THR A 289 -1.46 -8.62 -18.46
CA THR A 289 -2.57 -7.72 -18.77
C THR A 289 -2.76 -6.62 -17.72
N ILE A 290 -3.09 -5.41 -18.14
CA ILE A 290 -3.53 -4.33 -17.24
C ILE A 290 -4.96 -3.97 -17.63
N LYS A 291 -5.91 -4.22 -16.73
CA LYS A 291 -7.32 -3.88 -16.95
C LYS A 291 -7.55 -2.40 -16.64
N ILE A 292 -8.37 -1.72 -17.42
CA ILE A 292 -8.77 -0.32 -17.13
C ILE A 292 -9.39 -0.28 -15.73
N GLY A 293 -8.83 0.58 -14.86
CA GLY A 293 -9.26 0.72 -13.46
C GLY A 293 -8.60 -0.24 -12.46
N SER A 294 -7.70 -1.15 -12.87
CA SER A 294 -6.98 -2.01 -11.91
C SER A 294 -5.95 -1.25 -11.08
N ILE A 295 -5.45 -0.12 -11.61
CA ILE A 295 -4.58 0.81 -10.89
C ILE A 295 -5.46 1.94 -10.35
N PRO A 296 -5.58 2.10 -9.02
CA PRO A 296 -6.53 3.02 -8.41
C PRO A 296 -6.12 4.48 -8.64
N THR A 297 -7.10 5.38 -8.60
CA THR A 297 -6.88 6.83 -8.74
C THR A 297 -6.16 7.48 -7.55
N SER A 298 -5.77 6.71 -6.54
CA SER A 298 -4.87 7.17 -5.48
C SER A 298 -3.39 7.14 -5.89
N VAL A 299 -3.05 6.48 -7.00
CA VAL A 299 -1.66 6.33 -7.45
C VAL A 299 -1.19 7.65 -8.06
N GLU A 300 -0.04 8.11 -7.55
CA GLU A 300 0.65 9.35 -7.95
C GLU A 300 2.01 9.03 -8.60
N TYR A 301 2.66 7.94 -8.16
CA TYR A 301 3.97 7.49 -8.64
C TYR A 301 3.82 6.10 -9.27
N LEU A 302 4.18 5.97 -10.55
CA LEU A 302 4.13 4.72 -11.29
C LEU A 302 5.50 4.36 -11.85
N ALA A 303 5.94 3.12 -11.64
CA ALA A 303 7.13 2.58 -12.29
C ALA A 303 6.77 1.41 -13.23
N LEU A 304 7.30 1.43 -14.45
CA LEU A 304 7.30 0.30 -15.38
C LEU A 304 8.65 -0.39 -15.25
N LEU A 305 8.66 -1.58 -14.66
CA LEU A 305 9.91 -2.26 -14.32
C LEU A 305 10.59 -2.90 -15.54
N ASP A 306 11.88 -3.19 -15.40
CA ASP A 306 12.68 -3.83 -16.45
C ASP A 306 12.05 -5.15 -16.88
N GLY A 307 11.86 -5.32 -18.20
CA GLY A 307 11.19 -6.49 -18.76
C GLY A 307 9.68 -6.35 -18.95
N PHE A 308 9.05 -5.26 -18.49
CA PHE A 308 7.63 -5.00 -18.76
C PHE A 308 7.31 -5.10 -20.25
N ASN A 309 6.35 -5.96 -20.61
CA ASN A 309 6.12 -6.40 -21.98
C ASN A 309 4.67 -6.22 -22.46
N VAL A 310 3.86 -5.43 -21.73
CA VAL A 310 2.48 -5.12 -22.13
C VAL A 310 2.45 -3.78 -22.86
N PRO A 311 1.89 -3.69 -24.08
CA PRO A 311 1.71 -2.42 -24.77
C PRO A 311 0.69 -1.55 -24.00
N LEU A 312 1.09 -0.35 -23.59
CA LEU A 312 0.18 0.60 -22.97
C LEU A 312 -0.68 1.29 -24.04
N THR A 313 -1.99 1.37 -23.80
CA THR A 313 -2.97 2.07 -24.63
C THR A 313 -3.66 3.17 -23.81
N GLU A 314 -4.34 4.08 -24.49
CA GLU A 314 -5.08 5.17 -23.86
C GLU A 314 -6.08 4.63 -22.80
N GLY A 315 -6.12 5.29 -21.64
CA GLY A 315 -7.03 4.96 -20.54
C GLY A 315 -6.59 3.81 -19.62
N MET A 316 -5.53 3.06 -19.94
CA MET A 316 -5.04 1.97 -19.07
C MET A 316 -4.47 2.48 -17.74
N LEU A 317 -3.83 3.65 -17.76
CA LEU A 317 -3.23 4.27 -16.59
C LEU A 317 -4.10 5.44 -16.11
N PRO A 318 -4.32 5.62 -14.78
CA PRO A 318 -5.14 6.71 -14.27
C PRO A 318 -4.50 8.08 -14.50
N LYS A 319 -5.32 9.10 -14.75
CA LYS A 319 -4.88 10.50 -14.96
C LYS A 319 -4.30 11.17 -13.70
N THR A 320 -4.30 10.48 -12.57
CA THR A 320 -3.78 10.98 -11.28
C THR A 320 -2.28 10.80 -11.13
N ILE A 321 -1.65 9.98 -11.98
CA ILE A 321 -0.21 9.75 -11.94
C ILE A 321 0.52 11.04 -12.32
N GLU A 322 1.43 11.49 -11.45
CA GLU A 322 2.26 12.67 -11.63
C GLU A 322 3.70 12.29 -12.03
N TYR A 323 4.20 11.17 -11.51
CA TYR A 323 5.58 10.68 -11.74
C TYR A 323 5.57 9.32 -12.44
N LEU A 324 6.25 9.23 -13.59
CA LEU A 324 6.41 7.99 -14.35
C LEU A 324 7.88 7.61 -14.48
N PHE A 325 8.22 6.42 -13.97
CA PHE A 325 9.54 5.80 -14.10
C PHE A 325 9.46 4.67 -15.11
N ILE A 326 10.38 4.64 -16.08
CA ILE A 326 10.35 3.67 -17.17
C ILE A 326 11.70 2.98 -17.26
N GLY A 327 11.73 1.69 -16.94
CA GLY A 327 12.89 0.81 -17.07
C GLY A 327 13.12 0.31 -18.50
N ALA A 328 13.88 -0.79 -18.62
CA ALA A 328 14.15 -1.51 -19.86
C ALA A 328 12.92 -2.31 -20.35
N ILE A 329 11.86 -1.59 -20.74
CA ILE A 329 10.61 -2.16 -21.25
C ILE A 329 10.79 -2.80 -22.64
N LYS A 330 9.91 -3.75 -22.99
CA LYS A 330 10.00 -4.55 -24.22
C LYS A 330 9.11 -4.07 -25.36
N LYS A 331 8.17 -3.15 -25.09
CA LYS A 331 7.23 -2.58 -26.07
C LYS A 331 7.39 -1.06 -26.14
N PRO A 332 7.18 -0.43 -27.31
CA PRO A 332 7.28 1.02 -27.46
C PRO A 332 6.16 1.75 -26.72
N ILE A 333 6.44 2.99 -26.31
CA ILE A 333 5.44 3.91 -25.78
C ILE A 333 4.70 4.57 -26.95
N LEU A 334 3.42 4.24 -27.11
CA LEU A 334 2.58 4.73 -28.20
C LEU A 334 1.97 6.10 -27.88
N LYS A 335 1.60 6.85 -28.92
CA LYS A 335 0.85 8.11 -28.77
C LYS A 335 -0.42 7.89 -27.93
N GLY A 336 -0.64 8.75 -26.93
CA GLY A 336 -1.81 8.70 -26.05
C GLY A 336 -1.74 7.65 -24.91
N SER A 337 -0.67 6.85 -24.84
CA SER A 337 -0.52 5.84 -23.77
C SER A 337 -0.10 6.41 -22.41
N ILE A 338 0.55 7.57 -22.40
CA ILE A 338 0.93 8.32 -21.20
C ILE A 338 -0.20 9.31 -20.87
N PRO A 339 -0.86 9.21 -19.71
CA PRO A 339 -1.92 10.15 -19.31
C PRO A 339 -1.45 11.61 -19.16
N ASP A 340 -2.32 12.57 -19.47
CA ASP A 340 -2.06 14.02 -19.36
C ASP A 340 -1.79 14.53 -17.93
N GLY A 341 -1.96 13.68 -16.92
CA GLY A 341 -1.61 13.99 -15.54
C GLY A 341 -0.11 14.02 -15.28
N ILE A 342 0.66 13.27 -16.08
CA ILE A 342 2.09 13.06 -15.84
C ILE A 342 2.86 14.35 -16.05
N ARG A 343 3.65 14.72 -15.03
CA ARG A 343 4.48 15.93 -14.98
C ARG A 343 5.96 15.60 -15.06
N TYR A 344 6.38 14.46 -14.53
CA TYR A 344 7.78 14.08 -14.47
C TYR A 344 7.97 12.68 -15.07
N VAL A 345 8.84 12.55 -16.06
CA VAL A 345 9.17 11.27 -16.69
C VAL A 345 10.65 10.97 -16.46
N TYR A 346 10.93 9.74 -16.03
CA TYR A 346 12.27 9.24 -15.74
C TYR A 346 12.51 8.03 -16.65
N LEU A 347 13.38 8.19 -17.65
CA LEU A 347 13.85 7.08 -18.47
C LEU A 347 15.08 6.48 -17.80
N LEU A 348 14.90 5.34 -17.15
CA LEU A 348 15.92 4.67 -16.32
C LEU A 348 16.95 3.91 -17.17
N ASP A 349 18.01 3.43 -16.51
CA ASP A 349 19.08 2.65 -17.13
C ASP A 349 18.51 1.52 -18.01
N GLY A 350 18.93 1.44 -19.28
CA GLY A 350 18.54 0.37 -20.21
C GLY A 350 17.24 0.61 -20.99
N PHE A 351 16.47 1.68 -20.73
CA PHE A 351 15.37 2.07 -21.61
C PHE A 351 15.90 2.35 -23.02
N ASN A 352 15.41 1.62 -24.03
CA ASN A 352 15.92 1.68 -25.40
C ASN A 352 14.83 1.69 -26.48
N GLN A 353 13.57 1.93 -26.08
CA GLN A 353 12.44 1.92 -27.00
C GLN A 353 12.17 3.32 -27.58
N ALA A 354 11.59 3.36 -28.78
CA ALA A 354 11.14 4.61 -29.36
C ALA A 354 9.96 5.20 -28.56
N ILE A 355 9.91 6.55 -28.49
CA ILE A 355 8.80 7.31 -27.91
C ILE A 355 8.17 8.11 -29.06
N SER A 356 6.93 7.78 -29.43
CA SER A 356 6.28 8.43 -30.59
C SER A 356 5.88 9.88 -30.31
N GLU A 357 5.37 10.17 -29.11
CA GLU A 357 4.96 11.51 -28.69
C GLU A 357 4.88 11.56 -27.16
N LEU A 358 5.47 12.59 -26.55
CA LEU A 358 5.34 12.88 -25.12
C LEU A 358 4.21 13.89 -24.93
N PRO A 359 3.29 13.71 -23.97
CA PRO A 359 2.22 14.67 -23.74
C PRO A 359 2.78 16.05 -23.34
N PRO A 360 2.13 17.15 -23.75
CA PRO A 360 2.58 18.51 -23.43
C PRO A 360 2.49 18.83 -21.93
N SER A 361 1.88 17.94 -21.13
CA SER A 361 1.76 18.03 -19.68
C SER A 361 3.08 17.87 -18.93
N ILE A 362 4.09 17.27 -19.57
CA ILE A 362 5.38 16.95 -18.97
C ILE A 362 6.18 18.23 -18.74
N LYS A 363 6.54 18.45 -17.48
CA LYS A 363 7.37 19.57 -17.03
C LYS A 363 8.85 19.24 -17.08
N GLN A 364 9.23 17.97 -16.86
CA GLN A 364 10.62 17.54 -16.84
C GLN A 364 10.77 16.11 -17.34
N LEU A 365 11.77 15.90 -18.18
CA LEU A 365 12.21 14.59 -18.64
C LEU A 365 13.63 14.34 -18.10
N LEU A 366 13.82 13.30 -17.30
CA LEU A 366 15.12 12.91 -16.77
C LEU A 366 15.63 11.62 -17.43
N LEU A 367 16.88 11.64 -17.85
CA LEU A 367 17.52 10.59 -18.62
C LEU A 367 18.67 9.94 -17.85
N PHE A 368 18.64 8.61 -17.74
CA PHE A 368 19.70 7.78 -17.17
C PHE A 368 20.56 7.14 -18.27
N ASP A 369 21.19 5.99 -18.09
CA ASP A 369 21.96 5.34 -19.17
C ASP A 369 21.02 4.76 -20.26
N THR A 370 20.58 5.62 -21.18
CA THR A 370 19.65 5.30 -22.26
C THR A 370 20.23 5.72 -23.61
N PRO A 371 19.93 5.01 -24.72
CA PRO A 371 20.52 5.30 -26.01
C PRO A 371 19.73 6.29 -26.88
N LEU A 372 18.80 7.04 -26.28
CA LEU A 372 17.82 7.85 -27.01
C LEU A 372 18.32 9.29 -27.23
N THR A 373 18.62 9.67 -28.48
CA THR A 373 19.07 11.05 -28.81
C THR A 373 17.99 11.97 -29.37
N ASN A 374 16.83 11.43 -29.74
CA ASN A 374 15.71 12.17 -30.34
C ASN A 374 14.43 11.93 -29.55
N PHE A 375 13.76 13.02 -29.13
CA PHE A 375 12.58 13.00 -28.26
C PHE A 375 11.30 13.51 -28.95
N GLY A 376 11.29 13.46 -30.29
CA GLY A 376 10.15 13.92 -31.09
C GLY A 376 9.91 15.42 -30.93
N SER A 377 8.67 15.83 -30.68
CA SER A 377 8.24 17.22 -30.53
C SER A 377 8.42 17.82 -29.13
N TYR A 378 8.97 17.07 -28.17
CA TYR A 378 9.14 17.55 -26.80
C TYR A 378 10.16 18.70 -26.74
N ALA A 379 9.72 19.87 -26.28
CA ALA A 379 10.52 21.09 -26.17
C ALA A 379 10.72 21.56 -24.71
N GLY A 380 10.36 20.73 -23.73
CA GLY A 380 10.50 21.05 -22.32
C GLY A 380 11.92 20.78 -21.78
N PRO A 381 12.18 21.11 -20.50
CA PRO A 381 13.44 20.82 -19.83
C PRO A 381 13.81 19.33 -19.90
N ILE A 382 15.04 19.05 -20.30
CA ILE A 382 15.64 17.72 -20.31
C ILE A 382 16.78 17.71 -19.31
N PHE A 383 16.76 16.75 -18.40
CA PHE A 383 17.80 16.54 -17.42
C PHE A 383 18.57 15.26 -17.75
N LYS A 384 19.89 15.29 -17.58
CA LYS A 384 20.75 14.11 -17.78
C LYS A 384 21.39 13.73 -16.46
N SER A 385 21.27 12.47 -16.06
CA SER A 385 22.06 11.95 -14.95
C SER A 385 23.55 11.85 -15.33
N PRO A 386 24.47 11.73 -14.36
CA PRO A 386 25.89 11.52 -14.64
C PRO A 386 26.20 10.23 -15.41
N LYS A 387 25.25 9.27 -15.46
CA LYS A 387 25.38 8.03 -16.22
C LYS A 387 25.03 8.21 -17.71
N TYR A 388 24.36 9.29 -18.09
CA TYR A 388 23.98 9.54 -19.48
C TYR A 388 25.21 9.92 -20.31
N LYS A 389 25.63 9.04 -21.22
CA LYS A 389 26.89 9.21 -21.98
C LYS A 389 26.72 9.79 -23.38
N GLN A 390 25.50 9.85 -23.90
CA GLN A 390 25.28 10.25 -25.28
C GLN A 390 25.27 11.77 -25.45
N GLN A 391 25.62 12.24 -26.64
CA GLN A 391 25.55 13.65 -26.97
C GLN A 391 24.10 14.02 -27.34
N LEU A 392 23.55 15.05 -26.69
CA LEU A 392 22.26 15.64 -27.02
C LEU A 392 22.46 16.99 -27.70
N THR A 393 21.80 17.20 -28.83
CA THR A 393 21.88 18.45 -29.63
C THR A 393 20.63 19.33 -29.47
N CYS A 394 19.66 18.94 -28.65
CA CYS A 394 18.46 19.73 -28.37
C CYS A 394 18.75 20.86 -27.37
N PRO A 395 18.12 22.04 -27.52
CA PRO A 395 18.21 23.14 -26.55
C PRO A 395 17.49 22.78 -25.23
N GLY A 396 17.97 23.31 -24.10
CA GLY A 396 17.33 23.14 -22.79
C GLY A 396 17.75 21.90 -21.99
N VAL A 397 18.87 21.28 -22.35
CA VAL A 397 19.45 20.15 -21.62
C VAL A 397 20.28 20.64 -20.43
N VAL A 398 20.00 20.11 -19.24
CA VAL A 398 20.66 20.45 -17.96
C VAL A 398 21.27 19.19 -17.34
N ASP A 399 22.50 19.29 -16.84
CA ASP A 399 23.09 18.18 -16.08
C ASP A 399 22.46 18.11 -14.69
N TRP A 400 21.88 16.96 -14.36
CA TRP A 400 21.30 16.68 -13.06
C TRP A 400 22.36 16.00 -12.20
N ASN A 401 22.74 16.64 -11.10
CA ASN A 401 23.76 16.18 -10.16
C ASN A 401 23.35 14.93 -9.36
N GLY A 402 22.23 14.30 -9.69
CA GLY A 402 21.70 13.12 -9.00
C GLY A 402 21.02 13.43 -7.67
N ASN A 403 21.52 14.41 -6.91
CA ASN A 403 21.16 14.63 -5.50
C ASN A 403 21.07 13.30 -4.71
N GLY A 404 21.90 12.31 -5.06
CA GLY A 404 21.88 10.95 -4.50
C GLY A 404 20.65 10.10 -4.79
N TRP A 405 19.75 10.53 -5.68
CA TRP A 405 18.55 9.78 -6.05
C TRP A 405 18.83 8.70 -7.08
N GLU A 406 18.41 7.47 -6.75
CA GLU A 406 18.39 6.33 -7.66
C GLU A 406 17.12 5.52 -7.42
N PHE A 407 16.50 5.06 -8.52
CA PHE A 407 15.45 4.05 -8.48
C PHE A 407 16.10 2.66 -8.54
N LYS A 408 16.10 1.93 -7.44
CA LYS A 408 16.72 0.60 -7.36
C LYS A 408 15.79 -0.40 -6.69
N ALA A 409 15.80 -1.64 -7.20
CA ALA A 409 15.25 -2.79 -6.51
C ALA A 409 16.14 -3.12 -5.30
N GLU A 410 15.54 -3.20 -4.12
CA GLU A 410 16.13 -3.80 -2.93
C GLU A 410 15.56 -5.22 -2.77
N PHE A 411 16.46 -6.21 -2.65
CA PHE A 411 16.15 -7.66 -2.56
C PHE A 411 16.17 -8.20 -1.14
#